data_AF-A0A6P0IST9-F1
#
_entry.id   AF-A0A6P0IST9-F1
#
_cell.length_a   1.000
_cell.length_b   1.000
_cell.length_c   1.000
_cell.angle_alpha   90.00
_cell.angle_beta   90.00
_cell.angle_gamma   90.00
#
_symmetry.space_group_name_H-M   'P 1'
#
loop_
_entity.id
_entity.type
_entity.pdbx_description
1 polymer ?
#
loop_
_entity_poly.entity_id
_entity_poly.type
_entity_poly.pdbx_seq_one_letter_code
_entity_poly.pdbx_strand_id
1 'polypeptide(L)'
;LAFAPLLLVFLAIALPVLVLDYQSRLGISTVKKRKKFYGFTPNSSPIPLKRLILFIGVIIALGLTIFALMPRFPGYQIQMYPVSAPGEMANRRFDSQNRLIVNPGYVSEGKQQGENGSGGSQNATGAGELDQTFYYGFNSKINQNLRGELKPKVVMRVRSQAPGFWRVLAFDHYTGQGWEISRDNQVQKITRPSWSYRFQLLPALITGQTKKVIQTYTAVSELPNLIPALAYPKELFFPSREIGIGPEGSLRSPLGLLEGLTYTVISEVPFRDRTKLQQAGDNYPKSIQNYYLDIPPQIAVRVRQRTEELLATSEKPITSSYEKALYLAQAVKQRYRLPQDPSQFPFLEENQDLVEAFLFKYQGGYPDHFSTTLTIMLRSIGIPARLVAGFGTGEFNPFTGFYIVRNTDAYAMTEVYFPKYGWFAFDPIPGHELLPPSVEQYQTFSVLRQFWQWVAGWLPSPITGLLSNLWHFTIGTIIRIFVGLWKMVSSGWLGMLSGLILAIAFGFLSWLSWHQWKNWRYRFWLATLPPMEQIYQQMIRILATKGYLKHPTQTPLEYASCISQDQPKASAEVIEQIAHAYIRWRYGGHRPNIKQLRRRLKQFSKNRFKV
;
A
#
# COMPACT_ATOMS: atom_id res chain seq x y z
N LEU A 1 -9.43 6.33 11.08
CA LEU A 1 -9.53 5.82 12.47
C LEU A 1 -8.17 5.61 13.16
N ALA A 2 -7.02 5.56 12.45
CA ALA A 2 -5.70 5.31 13.05
C ALA A 2 -5.00 6.53 13.70
N PHE A 3 -5.60 7.73 13.70
CA PHE A 3 -4.93 8.95 14.19
C PHE A 3 -5.07 9.16 15.71
N ALA A 4 -6.11 8.60 16.34
CA ALA A 4 -6.41 8.82 17.75
C ALA A 4 -5.34 8.27 18.74
N PRO A 5 -4.76 7.06 18.53
CA PRO A 5 -3.70 6.56 19.41
C PRO A 5 -2.42 7.39 19.29
N LEU A 6 -2.08 7.82 18.08
CA LEU A 6 -0.90 8.63 17.80
C LEU A 6 -1.03 10.03 18.42
N LEU A 7 -2.24 10.60 18.38
CA LEU A 7 -2.56 11.90 18.97
C LEU A 7 -2.52 11.86 20.51
N LEU A 8 -2.93 10.74 21.14
CA LEU A 8 -2.78 10.53 22.58
C LEU A 8 -1.31 10.41 23.00
N VAL A 9 -0.50 9.67 22.24
CA VAL A 9 0.95 9.57 22.48
C VAL A 9 1.62 10.94 22.29
N PHE A 10 1.25 11.67 21.24
CA PHE A 10 1.74 13.02 21.00
C PHE A 10 1.38 13.98 22.13
N LEU A 11 0.11 14.01 22.59
CA LEU A 11 -0.30 14.86 23.71
C LEU A 11 0.41 14.49 25.02
N ALA A 12 0.62 13.19 25.28
CA ALA A 12 1.34 12.74 26.46
C ALA A 12 2.81 13.19 26.50
N ILE A 13 3.42 13.43 25.34
CA ILE A 13 4.81 13.91 25.20
C ILE A 13 4.85 15.44 25.09
N ALA A 14 3.94 16.04 24.32
CA ALA A 14 3.93 17.45 24.01
C ALA A 14 3.62 18.32 25.23
N LEU A 15 2.69 17.90 26.11
CA LEU A 15 2.34 18.68 27.32
C LEU A 15 3.52 18.83 28.29
N PRO A 16 4.25 17.77 28.68
CA PRO A 16 5.46 17.90 29.50
C PRO A 16 6.52 18.78 28.84
N VAL A 17 6.72 18.65 27.53
CA VAL A 17 7.72 19.43 26.78
C VAL A 17 7.32 20.91 26.72
N LEU A 18 6.04 21.22 26.52
CA LEU A 18 5.53 22.60 26.53
C LEU A 18 5.64 23.22 27.92
N VAL A 19 5.40 22.45 28.99
CA VAL A 19 5.61 22.92 30.36
C VAL A 19 7.09 23.21 30.63
N LEU A 20 8.00 22.34 30.18
CA LEU A 20 9.44 22.55 30.32
C LEU A 20 9.95 23.73 29.46
N ASP A 21 9.43 23.89 28.25
CA ASP A 21 9.74 25.03 27.37
C ASP A 21 9.19 26.34 27.95
N TYR A 22 7.98 26.32 28.52
CA TYR A 22 7.40 27.48 29.18
C TYR A 22 8.17 27.87 30.46
N GLN A 23 8.62 26.89 31.26
CA GLN A 23 9.51 27.12 32.41
C GLN A 23 10.87 27.71 31.98
N SER A 24 11.40 27.26 30.84
CA SER A 24 12.63 27.79 30.23
C SER A 24 12.46 29.24 29.76
N ARG A 25 11.36 29.54 29.04
CA ARG A 25 11.06 30.87 28.47
C ARG A 25 10.71 31.93 29.52
N LEU A 26 10.08 31.53 30.62
CA LEU A 26 9.82 32.42 31.76
C LEU A 26 11.09 32.79 32.54
N GLY A 27 12.26 32.33 32.12
CA GLY A 27 13.51 32.68 32.78
C GLY A 27 13.60 32.17 34.21
N ILE A 28 12.89 31.08 34.54
CA ILE A 28 13.07 30.32 35.78
C ILE A 28 14.37 29.51 35.63
N SER A 29 15.44 30.26 35.45
CA SER A 29 16.81 29.81 35.53
C SER A 29 17.06 29.52 37.01
N THR A 30 17.45 28.29 37.29
CA THR A 30 18.06 27.90 38.56
C THR A 30 19.39 28.65 38.70
N VAL A 31 19.31 29.89 39.16
CA VAL A 31 20.48 30.73 39.41
C VAL A 31 21.17 30.30 40.71
N LYS A 32 22.42 29.88 40.51
CA LYS A 32 23.60 29.89 41.39
C LYS A 32 23.66 28.89 42.56
N LYS A 33 24.52 27.88 42.33
CA LYS A 33 25.42 27.32 43.34
C LYS A 33 26.09 28.45 44.14
N ARG A 34 25.79 28.54 45.44
CA ARG A 34 26.81 28.85 46.46
C ARG A 34 26.42 28.25 47.81
N LYS A 35 27.34 27.41 48.30
CA LYS A 35 27.68 27.04 49.68
C LYS A 35 26.55 26.80 50.71
N LYS A 36 26.53 25.55 51.21
CA LYS A 36 26.17 25.08 52.57
C LYS A 36 25.05 25.86 53.27
N PHE A 37 23.89 25.23 53.49
CA PHE A 37 23.28 25.02 54.81
C PHE A 37 21.97 24.20 54.70
N TYR A 38 21.66 23.50 55.79
CA TYR A 38 20.51 22.65 56.16
C TYR A 38 19.19 22.66 55.35
N GLY A 39 18.59 21.47 55.28
CA GLY A 39 17.12 21.28 55.33
C GLY A 39 16.38 21.23 53.99
N PHE A 40 16.20 20.04 53.43
CA PHE A 40 15.25 19.81 52.34
C PHE A 40 13.83 19.71 52.92
N THR A 41 13.13 20.83 53.07
CA THR A 41 11.65 20.81 53.09
C THR A 41 11.18 20.68 51.65
N PRO A 42 10.34 19.69 51.31
CA PRO A 42 9.75 19.65 49.99
C PRO A 42 8.76 20.82 49.93
N ASN A 43 9.15 21.89 49.24
CA ASN A 43 8.21 22.90 48.78
C ASN A 43 7.08 22.16 48.07
N SER A 44 5.91 22.16 48.70
CA SER A 44 4.67 21.68 48.12
C SER A 44 4.46 22.43 46.81
N SER A 45 4.46 21.71 45.68
CA SER A 45 3.75 22.20 44.50
C SER A 45 2.36 22.68 44.96
N PRO A 46 1.92 23.90 44.61
CA PRO A 46 0.66 24.47 45.11
C PRO A 46 -0.58 23.65 44.72
N ILE A 47 -0.41 22.63 43.88
CA ILE A 47 -1.46 21.71 43.46
C ILE A 47 -1.02 20.28 43.82
N PRO A 48 -1.72 19.59 44.74
CA PRO A 48 -1.40 18.20 45.07
C PRO A 48 -1.56 17.31 43.83
N LEU A 49 -0.63 16.37 43.63
CA LEU A 49 -0.56 15.50 42.44
C LEU A 49 -1.89 14.83 42.08
N LYS A 50 -2.70 14.46 43.08
CA LYS A 50 -4.06 13.92 42.90
C LYS A 50 -5.01 14.91 42.18
N ARG A 51 -4.95 16.19 42.52
CA ARG A 51 -5.75 17.24 41.85
C ARG A 51 -5.23 17.50 40.44
N LEU A 52 -3.92 17.44 40.22
CA LEU A 52 -3.35 17.59 38.87
C LEU A 52 -3.79 16.45 37.94
N ILE A 53 -3.79 15.21 38.42
CA ILE A 53 -4.31 14.05 37.68
C ILE A 53 -5.81 14.20 37.40
N LEU A 54 -6.59 14.65 38.39
CA LEU A 54 -8.01 14.92 38.22
C LEU A 54 -8.26 15.99 37.15
N PHE A 55 -7.53 17.12 37.21
CA PHE A 55 -7.64 18.21 36.24
C PHE A 55 -7.28 17.75 34.83
N ILE A 56 -6.19 16.98 34.67
CA ILE A 56 -5.81 16.40 33.37
C ILE A 56 -6.92 15.45 32.88
N GLY A 57 -7.47 14.61 33.75
CA GLY A 57 -8.57 13.71 33.41
C GLY A 57 -9.81 14.47 32.92
N VAL A 58 -10.18 15.56 33.60
CA VAL A 58 -11.31 16.43 33.22
C VAL A 58 -11.03 17.13 31.89
N ILE A 59 -9.84 17.67 31.69
CA ILE A 59 -9.46 18.35 30.44
C ILE A 59 -9.50 17.36 29.26
N ILE A 60 -8.98 16.15 29.45
CA ILE A 60 -9.01 15.10 28.41
C ILE A 60 -10.46 14.69 28.13
N ALA A 61 -11.27 14.44 29.17
CA ALA A 61 -12.66 14.06 29.00
C ALA A 61 -13.47 15.15 28.29
N LEU A 62 -13.31 16.42 28.69
CA LEU A 62 -13.95 17.57 28.06
C LEU A 62 -13.48 17.74 26.61
N GLY A 63 -12.17 17.67 26.36
CA GLY A 63 -11.59 17.76 25.02
C GLY A 63 -12.08 16.64 24.09
N LEU A 64 -12.19 15.41 24.58
CA LEU A 64 -12.75 14.28 23.83
C LEU A 64 -14.25 14.44 23.58
N THR A 65 -14.99 14.95 24.56
CA THR A 65 -16.44 15.20 24.44
C THR A 65 -16.71 16.29 23.41
N ILE A 66 -15.97 17.40 23.48
CA ILE A 66 -16.01 18.47 22.47
C ILE A 66 -15.62 17.89 21.10
N PHE A 67 -14.53 17.13 21.00
CA PHE A 67 -14.10 16.52 19.73
C PHE A 67 -15.11 15.52 19.15
N ALA A 68 -15.88 14.83 19.99
CA ALA A 68 -16.92 13.90 19.59
C ALA A 68 -18.19 14.61 19.11
N LEU A 69 -18.55 15.73 19.76
CA LEU A 69 -19.77 16.50 19.45
C LEU A 69 -19.55 17.61 18.41
N MET A 70 -18.30 18.00 18.15
CA MET A 70 -18.01 19.06 17.18
C MET A 70 -18.37 18.58 15.77
N PRO A 71 -19.29 19.27 15.07
CA PRO A 71 -19.66 18.91 13.71
C PRO A 71 -18.45 19.06 12.79
N ARG A 72 -17.99 17.93 12.24
CA ARG A 72 -16.88 17.91 11.29
C ARG A 72 -17.44 18.12 9.90
N PHE A 73 -17.45 19.37 9.46
CA PHE A 73 -17.63 19.64 8.05
C PHE A 73 -16.37 19.21 7.31
N PRO A 74 -16.48 18.41 6.23
CA PRO A 74 -15.34 18.18 5.36
C PRO A 74 -14.89 19.56 4.85
N GLY A 75 -13.73 20.03 5.33
CA GLY A 75 -13.18 21.29 4.84
C GLY A 75 -13.13 21.23 3.31
N TYR A 76 -13.43 22.34 2.64
CA TYR A 76 -13.20 22.48 1.21
C TYR A 76 -11.71 22.26 0.95
N GLN A 77 -11.32 21.02 0.69
CA GLN A 77 -9.99 20.70 0.22
C GLN A 77 -9.94 21.18 -1.23
N ILE A 78 -9.43 22.39 -1.45
CA ILE A 78 -8.99 22.80 -2.78
C ILE A 78 -7.80 21.88 -3.11
N GLN A 79 -8.09 20.72 -3.70
CA GLN A 79 -7.08 19.76 -4.11
C GLN A 79 -6.47 20.25 -5.42
N MET A 80 -5.40 21.04 -5.33
CA MET A 80 -4.56 21.35 -6.49
C MET A 80 -3.56 20.20 -6.65
N TYR A 81 -3.79 19.38 -7.67
CA TYR A 81 -2.86 18.33 -8.05
C TYR A 81 -1.76 18.87 -8.98
N PRO A 82 -0.57 18.23 -9.00
CA PRO A 82 0.54 18.69 -9.81
C PRO A 82 0.19 18.64 -11.31
N VAL A 83 0.29 19.81 -11.95
CA VAL A 83 0.16 19.97 -13.40
C VAL A 83 1.29 20.89 -13.86
N SER A 84 2.09 20.43 -14.80
CA SER A 84 3.12 21.23 -15.44
C SER A 84 3.25 20.82 -16.89
N ALA A 85 3.42 21.78 -17.79
CA ALA A 85 3.68 21.51 -19.20
C ALA A 85 4.94 22.26 -19.63
N PRO A 86 5.82 21.64 -20.42
CA PRO A 86 6.84 22.37 -21.15
C PRO A 86 6.16 23.22 -22.26
N GLY A 87 6.57 24.48 -22.37
CA GLY A 87 6.09 25.39 -23.43
C GLY A 87 4.60 25.79 -23.37
N GLU A 88 4.06 26.28 -24.48
CA GLU A 88 2.69 26.84 -24.55
C GLU A 88 1.58 25.81 -24.79
N MET A 89 1.67 24.60 -24.21
CA MET A 89 0.63 23.57 -24.34
C MET A 89 -0.74 24.07 -23.84
N ALA A 90 -0.75 24.96 -22.85
CA ALA A 90 -1.97 25.51 -22.27
C ALA A 90 -2.84 26.30 -23.26
N ASN A 91 -2.25 26.86 -24.32
CA ASN A 91 -2.96 27.69 -25.31
C ASN A 91 -3.45 26.90 -26.53
N ARG A 92 -3.08 25.62 -26.64
CA ARG A 92 -3.35 24.79 -27.82
C ARG A 92 -4.75 24.16 -27.74
N ARG A 93 -5.40 24.06 -28.91
CA ARG A 93 -6.78 23.58 -29.11
C ARG A 93 -6.80 22.51 -30.20
N PHE A 94 -7.86 21.70 -30.24
CA PHE A 94 -8.07 20.79 -31.37
C PHE A 94 -8.44 21.57 -32.63
N ASP A 95 -7.65 21.41 -33.68
CA ASP A 95 -8.02 21.77 -35.05
C ASP A 95 -8.52 20.52 -35.80
N SER A 96 -9.24 20.71 -36.91
CA SER A 96 -9.65 19.71 -37.90
C SER A 96 -8.55 18.70 -38.24
N GLN A 97 -7.28 19.11 -38.29
CA GLN A 97 -6.13 18.26 -38.57
C GLN A 97 -5.55 17.51 -37.35
N ASN A 98 -5.76 18.01 -36.12
CA ASN A 98 -5.11 17.49 -34.89
C ASN A 98 -6.03 16.59 -34.04
N ARG A 99 -7.16 16.11 -34.59
CA ARG A 99 -8.08 15.18 -33.89
C ARG A 99 -7.66 13.71 -33.99
N LEU A 100 -6.79 13.41 -34.95
CA LEU A 100 -6.26 12.07 -35.18
C LEU A 100 -5.24 11.70 -34.09
N ILE A 101 -5.02 10.39 -33.93
CA ILE A 101 -3.94 9.89 -33.10
C ILE A 101 -2.63 10.17 -33.82
N VAL A 102 -1.70 10.85 -33.14
CA VAL A 102 -0.36 11.16 -33.66
C VAL A 102 0.63 10.37 -32.84
N ASN A 103 1.27 9.40 -33.48
CA ASN A 103 2.35 8.61 -32.92
C ASN A 103 3.64 8.93 -33.67
N PRO A 104 4.66 9.52 -33.01
CA PRO A 104 5.90 9.91 -33.68
C PRO A 104 6.61 8.75 -34.39
N GLY A 105 6.47 7.51 -33.89
CA GLY A 105 7.03 6.31 -34.54
C GLY A 105 6.38 5.92 -35.87
N TYR A 106 5.29 6.59 -36.27
CA TYR A 106 4.61 6.40 -37.56
C TYR A 106 4.72 7.62 -38.49
N VAL A 107 5.33 8.72 -38.04
CA VAL A 107 5.48 9.92 -38.86
C VAL A 107 6.76 9.76 -39.70
N SER A 108 6.58 9.60 -41.01
CA SER A 108 7.65 9.50 -42.00
C SER A 108 8.68 10.62 -41.83
N GLU A 109 9.96 10.26 -41.63
CA GLU A 109 11.10 11.14 -41.88
C GLU A 109 11.18 11.44 -43.39
N GLY A 110 10.39 12.41 -43.83
CA GLY A 110 10.35 12.84 -45.22
C GLY A 110 9.82 14.25 -45.37
N LYS A 111 10.73 15.23 -45.44
CA LYS A 111 10.44 16.55 -45.99
C LYS A 111 9.86 16.40 -47.41
N GLN A 112 8.58 16.67 -47.60
CA GLN A 112 8.10 17.27 -48.84
C GLN A 112 6.92 18.20 -48.54
N GLN A 113 7.15 19.45 -48.86
CA GLN A 113 6.24 20.58 -48.77
C GLN A 113 5.41 20.57 -50.05
N GLY A 114 4.11 20.29 -49.97
CA GLY A 114 3.20 20.39 -51.12
C GLY A 114 2.07 19.36 -51.10
N GLU A 115 0.84 19.87 -50.99
CA GLU A 115 -0.46 19.26 -51.35
C GLU A 115 -0.95 18.01 -50.60
N ASN A 116 -2.08 18.19 -49.90
CA ASN A 116 -3.10 17.19 -49.52
C ASN A 116 -2.63 15.72 -49.43
N GLY A 117 -1.86 15.40 -48.39
CA GLY A 117 -1.46 14.04 -48.06
C GLY A 117 -2.05 13.58 -46.72
N SER A 118 -2.86 12.54 -46.75
CA SER A 118 -3.34 11.78 -45.59
C SER A 118 -2.16 11.31 -44.73
N GLY A 119 -2.04 11.82 -43.51
CA GLY A 119 -0.99 11.45 -42.57
C GLY A 119 -1.08 9.99 -42.11
N GLY A 120 0.03 9.26 -42.25
CA GLY A 120 0.30 7.99 -41.55
C GLY A 120 0.35 6.76 -42.45
N SER A 121 1.35 6.64 -43.34
CA SER A 121 1.67 5.38 -44.04
C SER A 121 3.10 4.95 -43.74
N GLN A 122 3.26 4.19 -42.65
CA GLN A 122 4.04 2.96 -42.71
C GLN A 122 3.02 1.81 -42.58
N ASN A 123 2.94 0.98 -43.62
CA ASN A 123 2.17 -0.25 -43.80
C ASN A 123 1.05 -0.51 -42.77
N ALA A 124 -0.14 0.06 -43.03
CA ALA A 124 -1.36 -0.27 -42.29
C ALA A 124 -1.74 -1.76 -42.38
N THR A 125 -1.18 -2.48 -43.36
CA THR A 125 -1.35 -3.92 -43.61
C THR A 125 -0.04 -4.52 -44.13
N GLY A 126 0.11 -5.84 -44.03
CA GLY A 126 1.24 -6.57 -44.58
C GLY A 126 2.50 -6.60 -43.70
N ALA A 127 3.53 -7.29 -44.17
CA ALA A 127 4.79 -7.45 -43.45
C ALA A 127 5.53 -6.10 -43.29
N GLY A 128 6.18 -5.91 -42.15
CA GLY A 128 6.99 -4.73 -41.90
C GLY A 128 7.84 -4.83 -40.64
N GLU A 129 8.67 -3.83 -40.41
CA GLU A 129 9.49 -3.71 -39.21
C GLU A 129 8.84 -2.79 -38.17
N LEU A 130 9.05 -3.10 -36.90
CA LEU A 130 8.56 -2.33 -35.77
C LEU A 130 9.57 -1.23 -35.40
N ASP A 131 9.08 -0.02 -35.14
CA ASP A 131 9.89 1.06 -34.58
C ASP A 131 10.45 0.66 -33.20
N GLN A 132 11.77 0.79 -33.01
CA GLN A 132 12.44 0.33 -31.78
C GLN A 132 12.15 1.22 -30.56
N THR A 133 11.56 2.39 -30.75
CA THR A 133 11.32 3.41 -29.70
C THR A 133 9.86 3.46 -29.29
N PHE A 134 8.93 3.47 -30.24
CA PHE A 134 7.51 3.67 -30.03
C PHE A 134 6.72 2.37 -30.20
N TYR A 135 5.81 2.12 -29.24
CA TYR A 135 4.91 0.98 -29.36
C TYR A 135 3.90 1.20 -30.49
N TYR A 136 3.89 0.26 -31.42
CA TYR A 136 3.08 0.26 -32.63
C TYR A 136 1.55 0.28 -32.35
N GLY A 137 1.12 -0.27 -31.22
CA GLY A 137 -0.30 -0.28 -30.83
C GLY A 137 -0.86 1.05 -30.35
N PHE A 138 -0.06 2.12 -30.27
CA PHE A 138 -0.58 3.47 -29.99
C PHE A 138 -0.93 4.23 -31.26
N ASN A 139 -1.90 3.71 -32.02
CA ASN A 139 -2.38 4.30 -33.26
C ASN A 139 -3.87 4.00 -33.48
N SER A 140 -4.52 4.63 -34.45
CA SER A 140 -5.93 4.34 -34.81
C SER A 140 -6.09 2.99 -35.50
N LYS A 141 -5.04 2.49 -36.16
CA LYS A 141 -4.92 1.15 -36.71
C LYS A 141 -3.63 0.49 -36.23
N ILE A 142 -3.70 -0.78 -35.84
CA ILE A 142 -2.56 -1.58 -35.43
C ILE A 142 -2.36 -2.72 -36.44
N ASN A 143 -1.19 -2.75 -37.09
CA ASN A 143 -0.75 -3.86 -37.91
C ASN A 143 0.06 -4.83 -37.04
N GLN A 144 -0.43 -6.06 -36.85
CA GLN A 144 0.23 -7.08 -36.01
C GLN A 144 1.10 -8.04 -36.83
N ASN A 145 1.32 -7.74 -38.10
CA ASN A 145 2.28 -8.41 -38.97
C ASN A 145 3.66 -7.72 -38.98
N LEU A 146 3.94 -6.88 -37.99
CA LEU A 146 5.26 -6.25 -37.80
C LEU A 146 6.21 -7.15 -36.98
N ARG A 147 7.51 -7.07 -37.24
CA ARG A 147 8.57 -7.78 -36.47
C ARG A 147 9.65 -6.83 -36.00
N GLY A 148 10.30 -7.18 -34.90
CA GLY A 148 11.37 -6.40 -34.30
C GLY A 148 11.12 -6.12 -32.82
N GLU A 149 12.17 -5.74 -32.10
CA GLU A 149 12.13 -5.57 -30.66
C GLU A 149 12.26 -4.10 -30.25
N LEU A 150 11.52 -3.71 -29.21
CA LEU A 150 11.65 -2.40 -28.59
C LEU A 150 12.96 -2.32 -27.80
N LYS A 151 13.73 -1.25 -28.00
CA LYS A 151 14.88 -0.93 -27.15
C LYS A 151 14.39 -0.29 -25.85
N PRO A 152 14.72 -0.84 -24.68
CA PRO A 152 14.24 -0.31 -23.40
C PRO A 152 14.59 1.17 -23.21
N LYS A 153 13.56 2.01 -23.11
CA LYS A 153 13.65 3.45 -22.85
C LYS A 153 12.59 3.84 -21.83
N VAL A 154 12.98 4.59 -20.81
CA VAL A 154 12.02 5.12 -19.83
C VAL A 154 11.16 6.19 -20.50
N VAL A 155 9.84 5.99 -20.51
CA VAL A 155 8.90 6.90 -21.18
C VAL A 155 8.10 7.74 -20.19
N MET A 156 7.81 7.19 -19.01
CA MET A 156 7.11 7.94 -17.97
C MET A 156 7.42 7.43 -16.56
N ARG A 157 7.19 8.30 -15.58
CA ARG A 157 7.18 7.97 -14.15
C ARG A 157 5.78 8.18 -13.61
N VAL A 158 5.23 7.19 -12.92
CA VAL A 158 3.87 7.23 -12.40
C VAL A 158 3.88 7.12 -10.89
N ARG A 159 3.32 8.12 -10.20
CA ARG A 159 3.03 8.02 -8.77
C ARG A 159 1.58 7.65 -8.59
N SER A 160 1.32 6.44 -8.10
CA SER A 160 -0.05 5.93 -7.93
C SER A 160 -0.24 5.30 -6.55
N GLN A 161 -1.45 5.41 -6.01
CA GLN A 161 -1.84 4.77 -4.74
C GLN A 161 -2.05 3.25 -4.88
N ALA A 162 -2.10 2.73 -6.11
CA ALA A 162 -2.22 1.31 -6.41
C ALA A 162 -1.49 0.99 -7.73
N PRO A 163 -0.91 -0.21 -7.87
CA PRO A 163 -0.44 -0.69 -9.16
C PRO A 163 -1.62 -0.89 -10.11
N GLY A 164 -1.34 -0.88 -11.42
CA GLY A 164 -2.34 -1.20 -12.42
C GLY A 164 -1.81 -1.12 -13.84
N PHE A 165 -2.68 -1.42 -14.79
CA PHE A 165 -2.42 -1.24 -16.22
C PHE A 165 -2.77 0.19 -16.63
N TRP A 166 -1.77 0.95 -17.06
CA TRP A 166 -1.92 2.33 -17.53
C TRP A 166 -2.55 2.29 -18.93
N ARG A 167 -3.87 2.15 -18.96
CA ARG A 167 -4.66 2.03 -20.17
C ARG A 167 -4.56 3.30 -21.02
N VAL A 168 -4.36 3.12 -22.33
CA VAL A 168 -4.20 4.23 -23.28
C VAL A 168 -5.40 4.27 -24.25
N LEU A 169 -5.67 3.16 -24.93
CA LEU A 169 -6.77 3.08 -25.91
C LEU A 169 -7.26 1.65 -26.06
N ALA A 170 -8.38 1.48 -26.77
CA ALA A 170 -8.91 0.18 -27.13
C ALA A 170 -9.41 0.20 -28.57
N PHE A 171 -9.43 -0.98 -29.19
CA PHE A 171 -9.88 -1.21 -30.56
C PHE A 171 -11.15 -2.05 -30.56
N ASP A 172 -12.05 -1.76 -31.50
CA ASP A 172 -13.34 -2.43 -31.61
C ASP A 172 -13.45 -3.33 -32.83
N HIS A 173 -12.83 -2.98 -33.97
CA HIS A 173 -12.91 -3.75 -35.20
C HIS A 173 -11.61 -4.53 -35.48
N TYR A 174 -11.75 -5.81 -35.81
CA TYR A 174 -10.64 -6.72 -36.15
C TYR A 174 -10.54 -6.88 -37.66
N THR A 175 -9.36 -6.65 -38.22
CA THR A 175 -9.15 -6.58 -39.69
C THR A 175 -8.56 -7.86 -40.29
N GLY A 176 -8.34 -8.89 -39.49
CA GLY A 176 -7.72 -10.16 -39.91
C GLY A 176 -6.21 -10.25 -39.66
N GLN A 177 -5.49 -9.13 -39.69
CA GLN A 177 -4.05 -9.07 -39.34
C GLN A 177 -3.74 -7.98 -38.30
N GLY A 178 -4.77 -7.43 -37.70
CA GLY A 178 -4.67 -6.26 -36.86
C GLY A 178 -6.02 -5.77 -36.37
N TRP A 179 -6.03 -4.53 -35.87
CA TRP A 179 -7.24 -3.90 -35.36
C TRP A 179 -7.32 -2.44 -35.78
N GLU A 180 -8.53 -1.90 -35.79
CA GLU A 180 -8.78 -0.48 -35.98
C GLU A 180 -9.87 0.06 -35.05
N ILE A 181 -9.84 1.37 -34.81
CA ILE A 181 -10.89 2.10 -34.13
C ILE A 181 -11.92 2.53 -35.17
N SER A 182 -13.03 1.81 -35.31
CA SER A 182 -14.00 2.04 -36.38
C SER A 182 -14.68 3.42 -36.30
N ARG A 183 -14.77 3.96 -35.08
CA ARG A 183 -15.42 5.24 -34.77
C ARG A 183 -14.42 6.33 -34.38
N ASP A 184 -13.23 6.31 -34.95
CA ASP A 184 -12.16 7.28 -34.65
C ASP A 184 -12.59 8.74 -34.92
N ASN A 185 -13.54 8.95 -35.83
CA ASN A 185 -14.11 10.27 -36.14
C ASN A 185 -15.12 10.79 -35.09
N GLN A 186 -15.59 9.96 -34.15
CA GLN A 186 -16.60 10.31 -33.14
C GLN A 186 -15.99 10.83 -31.82
N VAL A 187 -14.78 11.39 -31.86
CA VAL A 187 -14.13 11.96 -30.67
C VAL A 187 -14.93 13.15 -30.15
N GLN A 188 -15.36 13.06 -28.89
CA GLN A 188 -16.05 14.13 -28.20
C GLN A 188 -15.05 15.08 -27.57
N LYS A 189 -15.20 16.37 -27.86
CA LYS A 189 -14.37 17.42 -27.29
C LYS A 189 -14.90 17.84 -25.93
N ILE A 190 -14.06 17.83 -24.91
CA ILE A 190 -14.36 18.35 -23.57
C ILE A 190 -13.47 19.54 -23.28
N THR A 191 -14.06 20.60 -22.74
CA THR A 191 -13.38 21.83 -22.35
C THR A 191 -13.43 22.02 -20.84
N ARG A 192 -12.37 22.57 -20.25
CA ARG A 192 -12.34 22.96 -18.83
C ARG A 192 -12.49 24.48 -18.65
N PRO A 193 -12.89 24.95 -17.46
CA PRO A 193 -12.85 26.38 -17.13
C PRO A 193 -11.42 26.95 -17.18
N SER A 194 -11.28 28.25 -17.45
CA SER A 194 -9.98 28.92 -17.55
C SER A 194 -9.20 28.96 -16.23
N TRP A 195 -9.90 29.02 -15.10
CA TRP A 195 -9.34 29.17 -13.75
C TRP A 195 -8.94 27.85 -13.07
N SER A 196 -9.19 26.69 -13.70
CA SER A 196 -8.86 25.37 -13.15
C SER A 196 -8.32 24.45 -14.22
N TYR A 197 -7.30 23.65 -13.90
CA TYR A 197 -6.80 22.58 -14.78
C TYR A 197 -7.68 21.33 -14.82
N ARG A 198 -8.82 21.33 -14.14
CA ARG A 198 -9.67 20.16 -13.95
C ARG A 198 -10.69 20.00 -15.08
N PHE A 199 -10.66 18.83 -15.71
CA PHE A 199 -11.71 18.29 -16.56
C PHE A 199 -12.56 17.32 -15.74
N GLN A 200 -13.89 17.48 -15.82
CA GLN A 200 -14.85 16.54 -15.29
C GLN A 200 -15.24 15.57 -16.41
N LEU A 201 -15.00 14.28 -16.20
CA LEU A 201 -15.31 13.24 -17.18
C LEU A 201 -16.63 12.53 -16.81
N LEU A 202 -17.27 11.93 -17.80
CA LEU A 202 -18.50 11.16 -17.61
C LEU A 202 -18.20 9.93 -16.72
N PRO A 203 -18.94 9.71 -15.62
CA PRO A 203 -18.73 8.55 -14.77
C PRO A 203 -19.13 7.26 -15.51
N ALA A 204 -18.42 6.18 -15.23
CA ALA A 204 -18.82 4.86 -15.71
C ALA A 204 -20.10 4.41 -15.00
N LEU A 205 -21.10 3.97 -15.76
CA LEU A 205 -22.36 3.43 -15.23
C LEU A 205 -22.16 1.97 -14.78
N ILE A 206 -21.46 1.78 -13.65
CA ILE A 206 -21.17 0.47 -13.06
C ILE A 206 -21.76 0.36 -11.66
N THR A 207 -22.29 -0.82 -11.31
CA THR A 207 -22.89 -1.11 -9.99
C THR A 207 -21.90 -1.74 -9.01
N GLY A 208 -20.70 -2.10 -9.48
CA GLY A 208 -19.64 -2.68 -8.66
C GLY A 208 -19.06 -1.69 -7.65
N GLN A 209 -18.46 -2.20 -6.58
CA GLN A 209 -17.66 -1.36 -5.70
C GLN A 209 -16.44 -0.84 -6.49
N THR A 210 -16.12 0.44 -6.33
CA THR A 210 -14.94 1.06 -6.93
C THR A 210 -14.09 1.71 -5.85
N LYS A 211 -12.80 1.86 -6.14
CA LYS A 211 -11.87 2.69 -5.34
C LYS A 211 -11.40 3.85 -6.19
N LYS A 212 -11.47 5.05 -5.62
CA LYS A 212 -10.80 6.22 -6.20
C LYS A 212 -9.28 6.06 -6.04
N VAL A 213 -8.56 6.08 -7.16
CA VAL A 213 -7.10 5.99 -7.21
C VAL A 213 -6.57 7.25 -7.87
N ILE A 214 -5.70 7.97 -7.17
CA ILE A 214 -5.03 9.16 -7.70
C ILE A 214 -3.72 8.72 -8.34
N GLN A 215 -3.51 9.12 -9.60
CA GLN A 215 -2.30 8.82 -10.37
C GLN A 215 -1.70 10.13 -10.89
N THR A 216 -0.42 10.36 -10.64
CA THR A 216 0.33 11.46 -11.25
C THR A 216 1.35 10.89 -12.22
N TYR A 217 1.24 11.28 -13.49
CA TYR A 217 2.10 10.85 -14.57
C TYR A 217 3.08 11.97 -14.88
N THR A 218 4.34 11.62 -15.09
CA THR A 218 5.39 12.54 -15.58
C THR A 218 6.03 11.91 -16.80
N ALA A 219 5.84 12.52 -17.97
CA ALA A 219 6.49 12.08 -19.21
C ALA A 219 8.00 12.36 -19.12
N VAL A 220 8.80 11.33 -19.41
CA VAL A 220 10.27 11.39 -19.46
C VAL A 220 10.78 11.41 -20.89
N SER A 221 9.93 11.03 -21.85
CA SER A 221 10.18 11.19 -23.27
C SER A 221 8.91 11.63 -23.97
N GLU A 222 9.03 12.06 -25.21
CA GLU A 222 7.87 12.30 -26.05
C GLU A 222 7.03 11.02 -26.20
N LEU A 223 5.72 11.17 -26.06
CA LEU A 223 4.73 10.12 -26.21
C LEU A 223 3.63 10.58 -27.18
N PRO A 224 2.88 9.65 -27.79
CA PRO A 224 1.75 9.98 -28.64
C PRO A 224 0.75 10.94 -27.96
N ASN A 225 -0.14 11.57 -28.72
CA ASN A 225 -1.16 12.48 -28.19
C ASN A 225 -2.31 11.78 -27.43
N LEU A 226 -2.00 10.69 -26.72
CA LEU A 226 -2.90 9.86 -25.94
C LEU A 226 -2.52 9.98 -24.46
N ILE A 227 -3.50 10.12 -23.59
CA ILE A 227 -3.30 10.35 -22.16
C ILE A 227 -3.56 9.03 -21.40
N PRO A 228 -2.50 8.32 -20.94
CA PRO A 228 -2.65 7.14 -20.09
C PRO A 228 -3.44 7.42 -18.80
N ALA A 229 -4.29 6.48 -18.42
CA ALA A 229 -5.07 6.51 -17.18
C ALA A 229 -5.39 5.09 -16.68
N LEU A 230 -5.69 4.92 -15.38
CA LEU A 230 -6.23 3.65 -14.88
C LEU A 230 -7.73 3.53 -15.19
N ALA A 231 -8.16 2.34 -15.61
CA ALA A 231 -9.56 1.90 -15.72
C ALA A 231 -10.54 2.97 -16.23
N TYR A 232 -11.31 3.60 -15.33
CA TYR A 232 -12.28 4.66 -15.64
C TYR A 232 -11.84 6.01 -15.06
N PRO A 233 -11.26 6.91 -15.86
CA PRO A 233 -10.89 8.24 -15.40
C PRO A 233 -12.15 9.08 -15.12
N LYS A 234 -12.22 9.70 -13.94
CA LYS A 234 -13.35 10.55 -13.51
C LYS A 234 -13.00 12.03 -13.56
N GLU A 235 -11.80 12.37 -13.10
CA GLU A 235 -11.29 13.74 -13.11
C GLU A 235 -9.88 13.72 -13.71
N LEU A 236 -9.60 14.67 -14.59
CA LEU A 236 -8.29 14.84 -15.21
C LEU A 236 -7.81 16.25 -14.96
N PHE A 237 -6.60 16.39 -14.42
CA PHE A 237 -5.91 17.66 -14.20
C PHE A 237 -4.84 17.77 -15.27
N PHE A 238 -5.12 18.53 -16.33
CA PHE A 238 -4.29 18.56 -17.54
C PHE A 238 -4.12 20.01 -18.06
N PRO A 239 -2.95 20.37 -18.60
CA PRO A 239 -2.61 21.75 -18.90
C PRO A 239 -3.39 22.35 -20.07
N SER A 240 -3.73 21.57 -21.10
CA SER A 240 -4.51 22.07 -22.24
C SER A 240 -5.90 22.55 -21.82
N ARG A 241 -6.52 23.43 -22.61
CA ARG A 241 -7.91 23.89 -22.38
C ARG A 241 -8.96 22.87 -22.84
N GLU A 242 -8.55 21.95 -23.71
CA GLU A 242 -9.42 21.01 -24.39
C GLU A 242 -8.76 19.63 -24.44
N ILE A 243 -9.57 18.58 -24.29
CA ILE A 243 -9.19 17.18 -24.47
C ILE A 243 -10.23 16.50 -25.38
N GLY A 244 -9.83 15.41 -26.04
CA GLY A 244 -10.73 14.55 -26.79
C GLY A 244 -11.02 13.28 -26.03
N ILE A 245 -12.24 12.76 -26.13
CA ILE A 245 -12.62 11.43 -25.63
C ILE A 245 -13.14 10.59 -26.78
N GLY A 246 -12.45 9.48 -27.07
CA GLY A 246 -12.91 8.49 -28.03
C GLY A 246 -14.04 7.62 -27.46
N PRO A 247 -14.87 6.99 -28.33
CA PRO A 247 -16.00 6.16 -27.91
C PRO A 247 -15.60 4.95 -27.04
N GLU A 248 -14.38 4.46 -27.20
CA GLU A 248 -13.83 3.35 -26.42
C GLU A 248 -13.26 3.83 -25.07
N GLY A 249 -13.30 5.13 -24.79
CA GLY A 249 -12.78 5.77 -23.57
C GLY A 249 -11.28 6.10 -23.65
N SER A 250 -10.73 6.32 -24.85
CA SER A 250 -9.37 6.86 -25.01
C SER A 250 -9.37 8.37 -24.74
N LEU A 251 -8.40 8.86 -23.97
CA LEU A 251 -8.23 10.28 -23.71
C LEU A 251 -7.17 10.85 -24.65
N ARG A 252 -7.49 11.93 -25.36
CA ARG A 252 -6.60 12.56 -26.35
C ARG A 252 -6.22 13.97 -25.94
N SER A 253 -4.96 14.29 -26.16
CA SER A 253 -4.41 15.64 -26.06
C SER A 253 -4.39 16.29 -27.45
N PRO A 254 -4.55 17.63 -27.56
CA PRO A 254 -4.38 18.34 -28.83
C PRO A 254 -2.97 18.24 -29.42
N LEU A 255 -1.98 17.85 -28.60
CA LEU A 255 -0.57 17.68 -28.95
C LEU A 255 -0.02 16.40 -28.32
N GLY A 256 1.08 15.90 -28.86
CA GLY A 256 1.88 14.84 -28.23
C GLY A 256 2.23 15.18 -26.77
N LEU A 257 2.38 14.16 -25.94
CA LEU A 257 2.80 14.36 -24.55
C LEU A 257 4.30 14.62 -24.52
N LEU A 258 4.67 15.88 -24.32
CA LEU A 258 6.06 16.35 -24.34
C LEU A 258 6.85 15.91 -23.10
N GLU A 259 8.17 15.79 -23.24
CA GLU A 259 9.07 15.51 -22.12
C GLU A 259 8.96 16.56 -21.01
N GLY A 260 8.80 16.11 -19.76
CA GLY A 260 8.59 16.98 -18.59
C GLY A 260 7.13 17.37 -18.34
N LEU A 261 6.18 16.91 -19.17
CA LEU A 261 4.76 17.05 -18.89
C LEU A 261 4.37 16.25 -17.64
N THR A 262 3.78 16.92 -16.65
CA THR A 262 3.17 16.28 -15.48
C THR A 262 1.67 16.55 -15.46
N TYR A 263 0.88 15.51 -15.26
CA TYR A 263 -0.57 15.59 -15.13
C TYR A 263 -1.08 14.59 -14.09
N THR A 264 -2.28 14.83 -13.56
CA THR A 264 -2.91 13.95 -12.58
C THR A 264 -4.26 13.47 -13.05
N VAL A 265 -4.54 12.18 -12.84
CA VAL A 265 -5.82 11.55 -13.11
C VAL A 265 -6.37 10.95 -11.83
N ILE A 266 -7.64 11.20 -11.56
CA ILE A 266 -8.40 10.49 -10.53
C ILE A 266 -9.30 9.49 -11.24
N SER A 267 -9.01 8.21 -11.07
CA SER A 267 -9.80 7.13 -11.66
C SER A 267 -10.64 6.40 -10.63
N GLU A 268 -11.79 5.89 -11.07
CA GLU A 268 -12.58 4.91 -10.33
C GLU A 268 -12.21 3.52 -10.83
N VAL A 269 -11.45 2.79 -10.01
CA VAL A 269 -11.00 1.43 -10.34
C VAL A 269 -11.98 0.44 -9.72
N PRO A 270 -12.69 -0.40 -10.51
CA PRO A 270 -13.60 -1.40 -9.97
C PRO A 270 -12.83 -2.51 -9.27
N PHE A 271 -13.36 -3.00 -8.14
CA PHE A 271 -12.86 -4.21 -7.50
C PHE A 271 -13.21 -5.43 -8.36
N ARG A 272 -12.23 -6.32 -8.57
CA ARG A 272 -12.46 -7.60 -9.23
C ARG A 272 -12.98 -8.63 -8.21
N ASP A 273 -14.30 -8.61 -7.99
CA ASP A 273 -15.00 -9.58 -7.13
C ASP A 273 -15.50 -10.76 -7.98
N ARG A 274 -14.76 -11.88 -7.95
CA ARG A 274 -15.05 -13.08 -8.75
C ARG A 274 -16.48 -13.58 -8.54
N THR A 275 -16.97 -13.60 -7.30
CA THR A 275 -18.31 -14.11 -6.98
C THR A 275 -19.41 -13.26 -7.64
N LYS A 276 -19.23 -11.94 -7.67
CA LYS A 276 -20.19 -11.02 -8.33
C LYS A 276 -20.08 -11.07 -9.85
N LEU A 277 -18.87 -11.14 -10.38
CA LEU A 277 -18.63 -11.23 -11.82
C LEU A 277 -19.15 -12.54 -12.42
N GLN A 278 -19.11 -13.64 -11.66
CA GLN A 278 -19.72 -14.91 -12.06
C GLN A 278 -21.24 -14.81 -12.26
N GLN A 279 -21.90 -13.91 -11.52
CA GLN A 279 -23.34 -13.66 -11.59
C GLN A 279 -23.72 -12.66 -12.70
N ALA A 280 -22.74 -12.12 -13.44
CA ALA A 280 -23.04 -11.32 -14.61
C ALA A 280 -23.78 -12.19 -15.63
N GLY A 281 -24.98 -11.77 -16.03
CA GLY A 281 -25.74 -12.46 -17.07
C GLY A 281 -25.22 -12.15 -18.46
N ASP A 282 -25.81 -12.79 -19.47
CA ASP A 282 -25.41 -12.67 -20.88
C ASP A 282 -26.30 -11.70 -21.68
N ASN A 283 -27.11 -10.88 -20.99
CA ASN A 283 -27.92 -9.84 -21.63
C ASN A 283 -27.10 -8.55 -21.79
N TYR A 284 -26.47 -8.40 -22.94
CA TYR A 284 -25.62 -7.26 -23.27
C TYR A 284 -26.42 -6.11 -23.89
N PRO A 285 -26.10 -4.83 -23.60
CA PRO A 285 -26.69 -3.69 -24.31
C PRO A 285 -26.43 -3.75 -25.83
N LYS A 286 -27.37 -3.28 -26.66
CA LYS A 286 -27.22 -3.25 -28.13
C LYS A 286 -25.94 -2.53 -28.58
N SER A 287 -25.59 -1.43 -27.92
CA SER A 287 -24.35 -0.68 -28.19
C SER A 287 -23.07 -1.49 -27.94
N ILE A 288 -23.13 -2.53 -27.11
CA ILE A 288 -22.01 -3.45 -26.89
C ILE A 288 -22.03 -4.56 -27.93
N GLN A 289 -23.19 -5.18 -28.16
CA GLN A 289 -23.34 -6.27 -29.13
C GLN A 289 -22.90 -5.87 -30.54
N ASN A 290 -23.29 -4.68 -31.00
CA ASN A 290 -23.05 -4.22 -32.37
C ASN A 290 -21.56 -4.06 -32.73
N TYR A 291 -20.67 -3.89 -31.76
CA TYR A 291 -19.25 -3.57 -32.02
C TYR A 291 -18.28 -4.60 -31.43
N TYR A 292 -18.65 -5.26 -30.35
CA TYR A 292 -17.72 -6.10 -29.58
C TYR A 292 -17.99 -7.60 -29.70
N LEU A 293 -18.86 -8.00 -30.62
CA LEU A 293 -19.10 -9.40 -31.02
C LEU A 293 -18.71 -9.69 -32.48
N ASP A 294 -18.25 -8.66 -33.20
CA ASP A 294 -17.87 -8.77 -34.61
C ASP A 294 -16.67 -9.70 -34.81
N ILE A 295 -16.78 -10.62 -35.77
CA ILE A 295 -15.78 -11.61 -36.16
C ILE A 295 -15.88 -11.87 -37.67
N PRO A 296 -14.76 -11.96 -38.41
CA PRO A 296 -14.79 -12.28 -39.83
C PRO A 296 -15.51 -13.61 -40.10
N PRO A 297 -16.52 -13.64 -41.00
CA PRO A 297 -17.32 -14.83 -41.26
C PRO A 297 -16.50 -16.06 -41.70
N GLN A 298 -15.36 -15.84 -42.35
CA GLN A 298 -14.49 -16.88 -42.90
C GLN A 298 -13.82 -17.75 -41.81
N ILE A 299 -13.56 -17.16 -40.64
CA ILE A 299 -12.93 -17.86 -39.51
C ILE A 299 -13.92 -18.23 -38.40
N ALA A 300 -15.10 -17.59 -38.38
CA ALA A 300 -16.04 -17.63 -37.25
C ALA A 300 -16.39 -19.05 -36.80
N VAL A 301 -16.74 -19.95 -37.72
CA VAL A 301 -17.14 -21.33 -37.40
C VAL A 301 -15.97 -22.12 -36.81
N ARG A 302 -14.79 -22.04 -37.44
CA ARG A 302 -13.60 -22.81 -37.02
C ARG A 302 -13.06 -22.33 -35.67
N VAL A 303 -13.01 -21.01 -35.47
CA VAL A 303 -12.58 -20.43 -34.18
C VAL A 303 -13.57 -20.78 -33.08
N ARG A 304 -14.89 -20.73 -33.36
CA ARG A 304 -15.92 -21.12 -32.39
C ARG A 304 -15.77 -22.58 -31.99
N GLN A 305 -15.65 -23.49 -32.96
CA GLN A 305 -15.46 -24.92 -32.68
C GLN A 305 -14.21 -25.14 -31.81
N ARG A 306 -13.08 -24.52 -32.16
CA ARG A 306 -11.84 -24.63 -31.38
C ARG A 306 -12.00 -24.08 -29.95
N THR A 307 -12.77 -23.00 -29.79
CA THR A 307 -13.05 -22.40 -28.49
C THR A 307 -13.91 -23.33 -27.63
N GLU A 308 -14.96 -23.92 -28.21
CA GLU A 308 -15.83 -24.89 -27.54
C GLU A 308 -15.08 -26.17 -27.17
N GLU A 309 -14.18 -26.69 -28.03
CA GLU A 309 -13.29 -27.83 -27.74
C GLU A 309 -12.39 -27.56 -26.52
N LEU A 310 -11.80 -26.37 -26.44
CA LEU A 310 -10.94 -25.99 -25.32
C LEU A 310 -11.74 -25.91 -24.01
N LEU A 311 -12.93 -25.31 -24.06
CA LEU A 311 -13.85 -25.26 -22.92
C LEU A 311 -14.31 -26.67 -22.51
N ALA A 312 -14.57 -27.57 -23.44
CA ALA A 312 -14.96 -28.95 -23.15
C ALA A 312 -13.87 -29.77 -22.44
N THR A 313 -12.61 -29.31 -22.46
CA THR A 313 -11.51 -29.97 -21.73
C THR A 313 -11.55 -29.69 -20.23
N SER A 314 -12.39 -28.76 -19.74
CA SER A 314 -12.51 -28.48 -18.32
C SER A 314 -13.19 -29.65 -17.58
N GLU A 315 -12.67 -30.04 -16.41
CA GLU A 315 -13.26 -31.12 -15.58
C GLU A 315 -14.71 -30.84 -15.16
N LYS A 316 -15.09 -29.56 -15.04
CA LYS A 316 -16.41 -29.12 -14.62
C LYS A 316 -17.00 -28.19 -15.67
N PRO A 317 -18.27 -28.39 -16.07
CA PRO A 317 -18.93 -27.51 -17.02
C PRO A 317 -18.89 -26.04 -16.59
N ILE A 318 -18.31 -25.20 -17.43
CA ILE A 318 -18.17 -23.76 -17.18
C ILE A 318 -19.35 -23.02 -17.81
N THR A 319 -20.24 -22.48 -16.97
CA THR A 319 -21.45 -21.78 -17.44
C THR A 319 -21.24 -20.27 -17.54
N SER A 320 -20.64 -19.66 -16.53
CA SER A 320 -20.46 -18.20 -16.44
C SER A 320 -19.48 -17.66 -17.47
N SER A 321 -19.84 -16.55 -18.12
CA SER A 321 -18.98 -15.81 -19.06
C SER A 321 -17.65 -15.36 -18.43
N TYR A 322 -17.64 -15.04 -17.13
CA TYR A 322 -16.40 -14.68 -16.43
C TYR A 322 -15.44 -15.87 -16.33
N GLU A 323 -15.95 -17.06 -15.97
CA GLU A 323 -15.13 -18.26 -15.85
C GLU A 323 -14.67 -18.76 -17.22
N LYS A 324 -15.50 -18.63 -18.26
CA LYS A 324 -15.09 -18.92 -19.64
C LYS A 324 -13.93 -18.03 -20.06
N ALA A 325 -14.01 -16.73 -19.80
CA ALA A 325 -12.92 -15.79 -20.10
C ALA A 325 -11.63 -16.12 -19.34
N LEU A 326 -11.74 -16.39 -18.04
CA LEU A 326 -10.59 -16.76 -17.21
C LEU A 326 -9.93 -18.06 -17.69
N TYR A 327 -10.74 -19.08 -17.93
CA TYR A 327 -10.26 -20.40 -18.37
C TYR A 327 -9.65 -20.33 -19.77
N LEU A 328 -10.28 -19.63 -20.72
CA LEU A 328 -9.74 -19.47 -22.07
C LEU A 328 -8.43 -18.68 -22.06
N ALA A 329 -8.33 -17.61 -21.27
CA ALA A 329 -7.09 -16.86 -21.12
C ALA A 329 -5.96 -17.77 -20.60
N GLN A 330 -6.26 -18.62 -19.61
CA GLN A 330 -5.31 -19.59 -19.08
C GLN A 330 -4.96 -20.69 -20.10
N ALA A 331 -5.95 -21.22 -20.82
CA ALA A 331 -5.77 -22.26 -21.81
C ALA A 331 -4.91 -21.77 -22.98
N VAL A 332 -5.16 -20.55 -23.47
CA VAL A 332 -4.37 -19.93 -24.54
C VAL A 332 -2.91 -19.77 -24.09
N LYS A 333 -2.71 -19.26 -22.87
CA LYS A 333 -1.38 -19.09 -22.26
C LYS A 333 -0.60 -20.39 -22.07
N GLN A 334 -1.27 -21.49 -21.75
CA GLN A 334 -0.64 -22.77 -21.45
C GLN A 334 -0.40 -23.66 -22.68
N ARG A 335 -1.27 -23.57 -23.69
CA ARG A 335 -1.28 -24.51 -24.83
C ARG A 335 -0.55 -24.00 -26.06
N TYR A 336 -0.43 -22.68 -26.23
CA TYR A 336 0.22 -22.08 -27.39
C TYR A 336 1.61 -21.56 -27.03
N ARG A 337 2.54 -21.65 -27.99
CA ARG A 337 3.96 -21.35 -27.76
C ARG A 337 4.26 -19.88 -28.04
N LEU A 338 4.98 -19.26 -27.11
CA LEU A 338 5.66 -17.99 -27.34
C LEU A 338 7.13 -18.32 -27.70
N PRO A 339 7.61 -18.01 -28.92
CA PRO A 339 9.01 -18.23 -29.30
C PRO A 339 9.97 -17.47 -28.37
N GLN A 340 11.18 -18.02 -28.15
CA GLN A 340 12.22 -17.33 -27.35
C GLN A 340 12.66 -16.01 -27.98
N ASP A 341 12.77 -16.00 -29.32
CA ASP A 341 12.94 -14.80 -30.11
C ASP A 341 11.69 -14.59 -30.97
N PRO A 342 10.74 -13.75 -30.51
CA PRO A 342 9.52 -13.45 -31.26
C PRO A 342 9.79 -12.79 -32.61
N SER A 343 10.93 -12.11 -32.80
CA SER A 343 11.25 -11.39 -34.04
C SER A 343 11.47 -12.33 -35.23
N GLN A 344 11.88 -13.57 -34.96
CA GLN A 344 12.08 -14.61 -35.97
C GLN A 344 10.78 -15.32 -36.40
N PHE A 345 9.64 -14.98 -35.78
CA PHE A 345 8.36 -15.59 -36.13
C PHE A 345 7.95 -15.20 -37.57
N PRO A 346 7.50 -16.13 -38.41
CA PRO A 346 7.22 -15.85 -39.82
C PRO A 346 6.13 -14.78 -39.99
N PHE A 347 6.25 -13.96 -41.03
CA PHE A 347 5.20 -13.04 -41.43
C PHE A 347 3.95 -13.79 -41.92
N LEU A 348 2.78 -13.16 -41.77
CA LEU A 348 1.53 -13.61 -42.37
C LEU A 348 1.51 -13.22 -43.84
N GLU A 349 1.02 -14.12 -44.69
CA GLU A 349 0.73 -13.85 -46.11
C GLU A 349 -0.44 -12.87 -46.24
N GLU A 350 -0.58 -12.16 -47.37
CA GLU A 350 -1.57 -11.07 -47.54
C GLU A 350 -3.02 -11.45 -47.19
N ASN A 351 -3.43 -12.68 -47.50
CA ASN A 351 -4.79 -13.19 -47.24
C ASN A 351 -4.87 -14.13 -46.03
N GLN A 352 -3.81 -14.24 -45.23
CA GLN A 352 -3.77 -15.13 -44.09
C GLN A 352 -4.28 -14.41 -42.83
N ASP A 353 -5.30 -14.98 -42.18
CA ASP A 353 -5.80 -14.48 -40.90
C ASP A 353 -4.86 -14.84 -39.74
N LEU A 354 -4.60 -13.87 -38.87
CA LEU A 354 -3.71 -13.99 -37.73
C LEU A 354 -4.20 -15.03 -36.72
N VAL A 355 -5.49 -15.01 -36.37
CA VAL A 355 -6.07 -15.91 -35.37
C VAL A 355 -6.14 -17.34 -35.91
N GLU A 356 -6.51 -17.51 -37.17
CA GLU A 356 -6.47 -18.83 -37.83
C GLU A 356 -5.05 -19.38 -37.87
N ALA A 357 -4.07 -18.58 -38.30
CA ALA A 357 -2.67 -18.98 -38.33
C ALA A 357 -2.14 -19.33 -36.93
N PHE A 358 -2.48 -18.52 -35.93
CA PHE A 358 -2.09 -18.73 -34.54
C PHE A 358 -2.65 -20.05 -33.98
N LEU A 359 -3.95 -20.30 -34.16
CA LEU A 359 -4.63 -21.45 -33.57
C LEU A 359 -4.28 -22.77 -34.25
N PHE A 360 -4.17 -22.78 -35.58
CA PHE A 360 -4.14 -24.01 -36.38
C PHE A 360 -2.83 -24.28 -37.10
N LYS A 361 -2.13 -23.24 -37.59
CA LYS A 361 -0.88 -23.41 -38.37
C LYS A 361 0.36 -23.40 -37.47
N TYR A 362 0.55 -22.32 -36.73
CA TYR A 362 1.77 -22.08 -35.95
C TYR A 362 1.66 -22.50 -34.48
N GLN A 363 0.43 -22.64 -33.96
CA GLN A 363 0.16 -22.99 -32.57
C GLN A 363 0.90 -22.06 -31.57
N GLY A 364 0.91 -20.77 -31.87
CA GLY A 364 1.72 -19.77 -31.18
C GLY A 364 1.89 -18.52 -32.03
N GLY A 365 2.57 -17.50 -31.48
CA GLY A 365 2.76 -16.23 -32.16
C GLY A 365 3.54 -15.19 -31.37
N TYR A 366 3.49 -13.94 -31.85
CA TYR A 366 4.04 -12.76 -31.20
C TYR A 366 3.23 -12.41 -29.94
N PRO A 367 3.79 -11.73 -28.91
CA PRO A 367 3.08 -11.47 -27.65
C PRO A 367 1.64 -10.94 -27.81
N ASP A 368 1.42 -9.88 -28.59
CA ASP A 368 0.08 -9.29 -28.78
C ASP A 368 -0.90 -10.18 -29.59
N HIS A 369 -0.40 -11.21 -30.28
CA HIS A 369 -1.24 -12.20 -30.97
C HIS A 369 -2.04 -13.03 -29.97
N PHE A 370 -1.51 -13.30 -28.77
CA PHE A 370 -2.22 -14.04 -27.73
C PHE A 370 -3.49 -13.30 -27.30
N SER A 371 -3.39 -11.99 -27.06
CA SER A 371 -4.52 -11.13 -26.69
C SER A 371 -5.52 -10.98 -27.83
N THR A 372 -5.04 -10.94 -29.07
CA THR A 372 -5.92 -10.91 -30.26
C THR A 372 -6.72 -12.20 -30.39
N THR A 373 -6.03 -13.34 -30.32
CA THR A 373 -6.65 -14.67 -30.34
C THR A 373 -7.67 -14.85 -29.23
N LEU A 374 -7.33 -14.52 -27.98
CA LEU A 374 -8.28 -14.60 -26.87
C LEU A 374 -9.52 -13.73 -27.12
N THR A 375 -9.33 -12.50 -27.62
CA THR A 375 -10.44 -11.59 -27.91
C THR A 375 -11.38 -12.20 -28.95
N ILE A 376 -10.86 -12.71 -30.05
CA ILE A 376 -11.66 -13.30 -31.14
C ILE A 376 -12.32 -14.62 -30.71
N MET A 377 -11.63 -15.45 -29.93
CA MET A 377 -12.22 -16.66 -29.33
C MET A 377 -13.45 -16.32 -28.46
N LEU A 378 -13.36 -15.29 -27.61
CA LEU A 378 -14.48 -14.86 -26.78
C LEU A 378 -15.66 -14.33 -27.60
N ARG A 379 -15.38 -13.52 -28.62
CA ARG A 379 -16.41 -13.03 -29.54
C ARG A 379 -17.12 -14.17 -30.26
N SER A 380 -16.39 -15.22 -30.67
CA SER A 380 -16.94 -16.38 -31.40
C SER A 380 -17.99 -17.17 -30.61
N ILE A 381 -17.95 -17.10 -29.28
CA ILE A 381 -18.92 -17.74 -28.37
C ILE A 381 -19.91 -16.74 -27.75
N GLY A 382 -20.01 -15.53 -28.31
CA GLY A 382 -21.00 -14.53 -27.90
C GLY A 382 -20.63 -13.71 -26.65
N ILE A 383 -19.36 -13.69 -26.24
CA ILE A 383 -18.89 -12.88 -25.11
C ILE A 383 -18.23 -11.59 -25.65
N PRO A 384 -18.77 -10.39 -25.35
CA PRO A 384 -18.22 -9.15 -25.87
C PRO A 384 -16.83 -8.86 -25.32
N ALA A 385 -15.86 -8.73 -26.23
CA ALA A 385 -14.46 -8.52 -25.89
C ALA A 385 -13.83 -7.48 -26.82
N ARG A 386 -12.75 -6.83 -26.37
CA ARG A 386 -12.00 -5.84 -27.15
C ARG A 386 -10.50 -5.91 -26.85
N LEU A 387 -9.68 -5.53 -27.82
CA LEU A 387 -8.24 -5.40 -27.63
C LEU A 387 -7.93 -4.02 -27.02
N VAL A 388 -7.14 -3.99 -25.96
CA VAL A 388 -6.76 -2.75 -25.27
C VAL A 388 -5.26 -2.64 -25.19
N ALA A 389 -4.74 -1.48 -25.59
CA ALA A 389 -3.33 -1.14 -25.54
C ALA A 389 -3.06 -0.16 -24.39
N GLY A 390 -1.92 -0.32 -23.76
CA GLY A 390 -1.47 0.52 -22.66
C GLY A 390 -0.10 0.08 -22.17
N PHE A 391 0.24 0.51 -20.97
CA PHE A 391 1.49 0.12 -20.33
C PHE A 391 1.21 -0.74 -19.10
N GLY A 392 2.01 -1.79 -18.90
CA GLY A 392 2.12 -2.50 -17.65
C GLY A 392 2.49 -1.56 -16.50
N THR A 393 2.37 -2.06 -15.27
CA THR A 393 2.63 -1.26 -14.06
C THR A 393 4.02 -0.62 -14.04
N GLY A 394 5.01 -1.25 -14.68
CA GLY A 394 6.41 -0.83 -14.65
C GLY A 394 7.10 -1.22 -13.34
N GLU A 395 8.33 -0.77 -13.17
CA GLU A 395 9.17 -1.11 -12.03
C GLU A 395 8.92 -0.15 -10.86
N PHE A 396 8.44 -0.65 -9.71
CA PHE A 396 8.22 0.18 -8.53
C PHE A 396 9.53 0.51 -7.82
N ASN A 397 9.88 1.79 -7.74
CA ASN A 397 11.03 2.27 -6.97
C ASN A 397 10.59 2.68 -5.55
N PRO A 398 10.95 1.92 -4.50
CA PRO A 398 10.49 2.18 -3.14
C PRO A 398 11.10 3.44 -2.50
N PHE A 399 12.25 3.92 -2.99
CA PHE A 399 12.91 5.12 -2.46
C PHE A 399 12.23 6.40 -2.93
N THR A 400 11.74 6.42 -4.18
CA THR A 400 11.10 7.59 -4.78
C THR A 400 9.58 7.51 -4.73
N GLY A 401 9.01 6.31 -4.59
CA GLY A 401 7.57 6.05 -4.61
C GLY A 401 6.93 6.14 -6.01
N PHE A 402 7.74 6.12 -7.07
CA PHE A 402 7.29 6.10 -8.46
C PHE A 402 7.40 4.70 -9.07
N TYR A 403 6.48 4.38 -9.96
CA TYR A 403 6.63 3.35 -10.95
C TYR A 403 7.40 3.93 -12.14
N ILE A 404 8.52 3.30 -12.50
CA ILE A 404 9.31 3.63 -13.68
C ILE A 404 8.78 2.79 -14.84
N VAL A 405 8.16 3.45 -15.81
CA VAL A 405 7.52 2.78 -16.94
C VAL A 405 8.38 2.99 -18.20
N ARG A 406 8.70 1.89 -18.87
CA ARG A 406 9.48 1.85 -20.10
C ARG A 406 8.57 1.62 -21.30
N ASN A 407 9.05 1.94 -22.49
CA ASN A 407 8.35 1.60 -23.74
C ASN A 407 8.12 0.09 -23.89
N THR A 408 9.03 -0.75 -23.41
CA THR A 408 8.91 -2.21 -23.38
C THR A 408 7.82 -2.72 -22.44
N ASP A 409 7.31 -1.88 -21.54
CA ASP A 409 6.14 -2.21 -20.73
C ASP A 409 4.83 -2.01 -21.52
N ALA A 410 4.88 -1.51 -22.76
CA ALA A 410 3.70 -1.36 -23.60
C ALA A 410 3.32 -2.68 -24.28
N TYR A 411 2.06 -3.06 -24.14
CA TYR A 411 1.51 -4.27 -24.75
C TYR A 411 -0.02 -4.22 -24.85
N ALA A 412 -0.60 -5.18 -25.56
CA ALA A 412 -2.04 -5.30 -25.71
C ALA A 412 -2.62 -6.46 -24.87
N MET A 413 -3.80 -6.25 -24.29
CA MET A 413 -4.55 -7.24 -23.50
C MET A 413 -6.02 -7.31 -23.93
N THR A 414 -6.71 -8.37 -23.53
CA THR A 414 -8.15 -8.53 -23.80
C THR A 414 -8.97 -7.93 -22.67
N GLU A 415 -9.84 -6.97 -22.95
CA GLU A 415 -10.91 -6.58 -22.03
C GLU A 415 -12.22 -7.26 -22.38
N VAL A 416 -12.92 -7.77 -21.37
CA VAL A 416 -14.22 -8.45 -21.50
C VAL A 416 -15.27 -7.64 -20.77
N TYR A 417 -16.43 -7.47 -21.41
CA TYR A 417 -17.54 -6.71 -20.85
C TYR A 417 -18.48 -7.61 -20.03
N PHE A 418 -18.70 -7.25 -18.78
CA PHE A 418 -19.67 -7.89 -17.90
C PHE A 418 -20.82 -6.92 -17.62
N PRO A 419 -22.08 -7.26 -17.95
CA PRO A 419 -23.22 -6.38 -17.72
C PRO A 419 -23.30 -5.89 -16.27
N LYS A 420 -23.58 -4.59 -16.11
CA LYS A 420 -23.58 -3.86 -14.83
C LYS A 420 -22.22 -3.66 -14.16
N TYR A 421 -21.20 -4.47 -14.45
CA TYR A 421 -19.89 -4.39 -13.82
C TYR A 421 -18.83 -3.67 -14.67
N GLY A 422 -18.99 -3.64 -15.99
CA GLY A 422 -18.09 -2.96 -16.92
C GLY A 422 -17.04 -3.89 -17.53
N TRP A 423 -15.95 -3.29 -17.99
CA TRP A 423 -14.84 -3.95 -18.69
C TRP A 423 -13.78 -4.42 -17.71
N PHE A 424 -13.35 -5.68 -17.83
CA PHE A 424 -12.27 -6.25 -17.05
C PHE A 424 -11.24 -6.93 -17.97
N ALA A 425 -9.97 -6.66 -17.70
CA ALA A 425 -8.87 -7.19 -18.49
C ALA A 425 -8.47 -8.62 -18.10
N PHE A 426 -8.01 -9.38 -19.08
CA PHE A 426 -7.41 -10.71 -18.99
C PHE A 426 -6.18 -10.73 -19.90
N ASP A 427 -5.07 -11.27 -19.39
CA ASP A 427 -3.77 -11.29 -20.08
C ASP A 427 -3.35 -12.74 -20.38
N PRO A 428 -3.52 -13.19 -21.63
CA PRO A 428 -3.14 -14.54 -22.07
C PRO A 428 -1.66 -14.69 -22.40
N ILE A 429 -0.83 -13.66 -22.27
CA ILE A 429 0.58 -13.70 -22.71
C ILE A 429 1.41 -14.55 -21.74
N PRO A 430 2.15 -15.57 -22.20
CA PRO A 430 3.06 -16.35 -21.35
C PRO A 430 4.09 -15.47 -20.63
N GLY A 431 4.35 -15.74 -19.35
CA GLY A 431 5.26 -14.93 -18.52
C GLY A 431 4.62 -13.76 -17.77
N HIS A 432 3.45 -13.28 -18.19
CA HIS A 432 2.70 -12.24 -17.46
C HIS A 432 1.82 -12.82 -16.34
N GLU A 433 1.24 -11.98 -15.49
CA GLU A 433 0.13 -12.40 -14.61
C GLU A 433 -1.16 -12.52 -15.44
N LEU A 434 -2.00 -13.53 -15.17
CA LEU A 434 -3.24 -13.76 -15.94
C LEU A 434 -4.25 -12.61 -15.80
N LEU A 435 -4.28 -12.00 -14.62
CA LEU A 435 -5.11 -10.85 -14.30
C LEU A 435 -4.16 -9.70 -14.01
N PRO A 436 -4.23 -8.57 -14.74
CA PRO A 436 -3.34 -7.46 -14.47
C PRO A 436 -3.59 -6.92 -13.05
N PRO A 437 -2.55 -6.37 -12.40
CA PRO A 437 -2.66 -5.80 -11.06
C PRO A 437 -3.83 -4.84 -10.99
N SER A 438 -4.65 -4.97 -9.94
CA SER A 438 -5.75 -4.06 -9.71
C SER A 438 -5.88 -3.76 -8.22
N VAL A 439 -6.82 -2.89 -7.87
CA VAL A 439 -7.08 -2.61 -6.47
C VAL A 439 -7.69 -3.85 -5.83
N GLU A 440 -6.89 -4.58 -5.06
CA GLU A 440 -7.41 -5.60 -4.16
C GLU A 440 -8.03 -4.98 -2.91
N GLN A 441 -9.07 -5.62 -2.39
CA GLN A 441 -9.78 -5.21 -1.19
C GLN A 441 -8.87 -5.46 0.03
N TYR A 442 -8.11 -4.43 0.42
CA TYR A 442 -7.30 -4.34 1.64
C TYR A 442 -6.31 -5.50 1.88
N GLN A 443 -5.04 -5.31 1.48
CA GLN A 443 -3.92 -5.78 2.28
C GLN A 443 -3.23 -4.57 2.89
N THR A 444 -3.59 -4.25 4.14
CA THR A 444 -3.00 -3.20 5.00
C THR A 444 -1.47 -3.35 5.17
N PHE A 445 -0.91 -4.46 4.69
CA PHE A 445 0.51 -4.79 4.72
C PHE A 445 1.14 -4.96 3.33
N SER A 446 0.50 -4.57 2.22
CA SER A 446 1.08 -4.77 0.88
C SER A 446 2.39 -4.02 0.67
N VAL A 447 2.50 -2.77 1.16
CA VAL A 447 3.73 -1.98 1.10
C VAL A 447 4.85 -2.62 1.93
N LEU A 448 4.50 -3.16 3.12
CA LEU A 448 5.44 -3.87 3.97
C LEU A 448 5.87 -5.19 3.31
N ARG A 449 4.94 -5.92 2.68
CA ARG A 449 5.19 -7.16 1.92
C ARG A 449 6.12 -6.92 0.74
N GLN A 450 5.90 -5.85 -0.02
CA GLN A 450 6.70 -5.50 -1.19
C GLN A 450 8.10 -5.02 -0.79
N PHE A 451 8.23 -4.27 0.30
CA PHE A 451 9.51 -3.94 0.93
C PHE A 451 10.27 -5.21 1.36
N TRP A 452 9.61 -6.16 2.03
CA TRP A 452 10.25 -7.41 2.46
C TRP A 452 10.59 -8.35 1.30
N GLN A 453 9.81 -8.37 0.21
CA GLN A 453 10.14 -9.12 -1.00
C GLN A 453 11.41 -8.55 -1.66
N TRP A 454 11.54 -7.22 -1.69
CA TRP A 454 12.75 -6.56 -2.16
C TRP A 454 13.97 -6.87 -1.28
N VAL A 455 13.83 -6.80 0.06
CA VAL A 455 14.88 -7.21 1.01
C VAL A 455 15.25 -8.70 0.86
N ALA A 456 14.25 -9.57 0.64
CA ALA A 456 14.46 -10.99 0.42
C ALA A 456 15.22 -11.27 -0.89
N GLY A 457 15.08 -10.42 -1.91
CA GLY A 457 15.86 -10.48 -3.15
C GLY A 457 17.36 -10.20 -2.96
N TRP A 458 17.75 -9.59 -1.84
CA TRP A 458 19.15 -9.29 -1.50
C TRP A 458 19.78 -10.33 -0.55
N LEU A 459 19.02 -11.34 -0.10
CA LEU A 459 19.47 -12.31 0.91
C LEU A 459 19.73 -13.70 0.29
N PRO A 460 20.82 -14.40 0.70
CA PRO A 460 21.08 -15.78 0.28
C PRO A 460 19.94 -16.75 0.65
N SER A 461 19.73 -17.75 -0.20
CA SER A 461 18.61 -18.73 -0.13
C SER A 461 18.38 -19.47 1.21
N PRO A 462 19.37 -19.69 2.10
CA PRO A 462 19.10 -20.33 3.39
C PRO A 462 18.34 -19.42 4.37
N ILE A 463 18.46 -18.10 4.24
CA ILE A 463 17.91 -17.12 5.18
C ILE A 463 16.45 -16.78 4.81
N THR A 464 16.11 -16.80 3.52
CA THR A 464 14.75 -16.54 3.03
C THR A 464 13.73 -17.59 3.49
N GLY A 465 14.15 -18.85 3.63
CA GLY A 465 13.32 -19.94 4.15
C GLY A 465 13.02 -19.86 5.66
N LEU A 466 13.97 -19.39 6.46
CA LEU A 466 13.76 -19.19 7.91
C LEU A 466 12.88 -17.96 8.20
N LEU A 467 13.07 -16.87 7.44
CA LEU A 467 12.32 -15.63 7.64
C LEU A 467 10.84 -15.76 7.22
N SER A 468 10.58 -16.45 6.11
CA SER A 468 9.20 -16.70 5.63
C SER A 468 8.41 -17.60 6.60
N ASN A 469 9.06 -18.62 7.17
CA ASN A 469 8.49 -19.50 8.19
C ASN A 469 8.24 -18.76 9.52
N LEU A 470 9.18 -17.93 9.98
CA LEU A 470 8.98 -17.09 11.17
C LEU A 470 7.85 -16.07 10.98
N TRP A 471 7.72 -15.48 9.79
CA TRP A 471 6.65 -14.54 9.46
C TRP A 471 5.26 -15.20 9.46
N HIS A 472 5.13 -16.38 8.84
CA HIS A 472 3.87 -17.12 8.80
C HIS A 472 3.44 -17.58 10.20
N PHE A 473 4.40 -17.97 11.05
CA PHE A 473 4.11 -18.51 12.38
C PHE A 473 3.85 -17.42 13.44
N THR A 474 4.55 -16.29 13.41
CA THR A 474 4.41 -15.26 14.47
C THR A 474 3.31 -14.25 14.17
N ILE A 475 3.36 -13.58 13.02
CA ILE A 475 2.40 -12.52 12.66
C ILE A 475 1.09 -13.10 12.17
N GLY A 476 1.11 -14.21 11.41
CA GLY A 476 -0.10 -14.90 10.99
C GLY A 476 -0.95 -15.38 12.16
N THR A 477 -0.32 -15.88 13.22
CA THR A 477 -0.99 -16.35 14.43
C THR A 477 -1.51 -15.19 15.27
N ILE A 478 -0.72 -14.12 15.44
CA ILE A 478 -1.17 -12.90 16.13
C ILE A 478 -2.37 -12.27 15.40
N ILE A 479 -2.34 -12.17 14.07
CA ILE A 479 -3.44 -11.64 13.26
C ILE A 479 -4.66 -12.54 13.34
N ARG A 480 -4.52 -13.88 13.28
CA ARG A 480 -5.65 -14.80 13.47
C ARG A 480 -6.27 -14.68 14.86
N ILE A 481 -5.46 -14.55 15.90
CA ILE A 481 -5.94 -14.34 17.28
C ILE A 481 -6.67 -13.00 17.37
N PHE A 482 -6.11 -11.93 16.80
CA PHE A 482 -6.72 -10.60 16.84
C PHE A 482 -8.03 -10.53 16.04
N VAL A 483 -8.06 -11.11 14.83
CA VAL A 483 -9.25 -11.17 13.97
C VAL A 483 -10.29 -12.11 14.57
N GLY A 484 -9.88 -13.24 15.16
CA GLY A 484 -10.77 -14.16 15.87
C GLY A 484 -11.42 -13.51 17.09
N LEU A 485 -10.62 -12.83 17.93
CA LEU A 485 -11.11 -12.04 19.07
C LEU A 485 -12.05 -10.91 18.60
N TRP A 486 -11.69 -10.20 17.53
CA TRP A 486 -12.52 -9.12 16.99
C TRP A 486 -13.86 -9.63 16.46
N LYS A 487 -13.85 -10.78 15.77
CA LYS A 487 -15.06 -11.42 15.24
C LYS A 487 -15.99 -11.88 16.38
N MET A 488 -15.41 -12.41 17.47
CA MET A 488 -16.13 -12.89 18.65
C MET A 488 -16.68 -11.75 19.53
N VAL A 489 -15.99 -10.61 19.57
CA VAL A 489 -16.49 -9.37 20.23
C VAL A 489 -17.57 -8.69 19.38
N SER A 490 -17.51 -8.79 18.05
CA SER A 490 -18.53 -8.23 17.15
C SER A 490 -19.80 -9.07 17.02
N SER A 491 -19.83 -10.31 17.55
CA SER A 491 -20.98 -11.22 17.46
C SER A 491 -21.93 -11.08 18.65
N GLY A 492 -22.59 -9.93 18.76
CA GLY A 492 -23.70 -9.69 19.70
C GLY A 492 -23.29 -9.51 21.18
N TRP A 493 -24.29 -9.48 22.06
CA TRP A 493 -24.15 -9.04 23.46
C TRP A 493 -23.28 -9.98 24.33
N LEU A 494 -23.25 -11.27 23.98
CA LEU A 494 -22.34 -12.28 24.57
C LEU A 494 -20.86 -11.99 24.25
N GLY A 495 -20.57 -11.34 23.12
CA GLY A 495 -19.22 -10.90 22.74
C GLY A 495 -18.67 -9.77 23.61
N MET A 496 -19.53 -8.85 24.06
CA MET A 496 -19.11 -7.78 24.98
C MET A 496 -18.74 -8.32 26.37
N LEU A 497 -19.52 -9.26 26.92
CA LEU A 497 -19.26 -9.85 28.24
C LEU A 497 -17.96 -10.66 28.25
N SER A 498 -17.72 -11.47 27.22
CA SER A 498 -16.47 -12.23 27.08
C SER A 498 -15.25 -11.33 26.90
N GLY A 499 -15.37 -10.22 26.16
CA GLY A 499 -14.33 -9.20 26.03
C GLY A 499 -13.99 -8.51 27.37
N LEU A 500 -14.99 -8.25 28.21
CA LEU A 500 -14.82 -7.61 29.52
C LEU A 500 -14.10 -8.55 30.52
N ILE A 501 -14.44 -9.84 30.52
CA ILE A 501 -13.78 -10.86 31.35
C ILE A 501 -12.30 -11.00 30.95
N LEU A 502 -12.00 -11.02 29.64
CA LEU A 502 -10.62 -11.07 29.14
C LEU A 502 -9.82 -9.84 29.52
N ALA A 503 -10.40 -8.64 29.47
CA ALA A 503 -9.73 -7.41 29.88
C ALA A 503 -9.37 -7.42 31.37
N ILE A 504 -10.28 -7.91 32.23
CA ILE A 504 -10.03 -8.06 33.67
C ILE A 504 -8.93 -9.10 33.93
N ALA A 505 -8.99 -10.26 33.27
CA ALA A 505 -7.97 -11.30 33.39
C ALA A 505 -6.59 -10.80 32.96
N PHE A 506 -6.52 -10.04 31.86
CA PHE A 506 -5.27 -9.45 31.37
C PHE A 506 -4.73 -8.37 32.31
N GLY A 507 -5.61 -7.54 32.88
CA GLY A 507 -5.26 -6.58 33.93
C GLY A 507 -4.68 -7.26 35.18
N PHE A 508 -5.29 -8.36 35.62
CA PHE A 508 -4.82 -9.14 36.77
C PHE A 508 -3.46 -9.79 36.51
N LEU A 509 -3.27 -10.42 35.35
CA LEU A 509 -1.98 -11.01 34.93
C LEU A 509 -0.88 -9.95 34.81
N SER A 510 -1.21 -8.77 34.29
CA SER A 510 -0.27 -7.65 34.18
C SER A 510 0.16 -7.13 35.56
N TRP A 511 -0.78 -7.02 36.50
CA TRP A 511 -0.49 -6.63 37.89
C TRP A 511 0.41 -7.65 38.60
N LEU A 512 0.12 -8.94 38.43
CA LEU A 512 0.89 -10.03 39.04
C LEU A 512 2.31 -10.10 38.46
N SER A 513 2.44 -9.92 37.14
CA SER A 513 3.72 -9.82 36.44
C SER A 513 4.54 -8.61 36.90
N TRP A 514 3.90 -7.46 37.14
CA TRP A 514 4.56 -6.26 37.66
C TRP A 514 5.14 -6.47 39.08
N HIS A 515 4.41 -7.17 39.94
CA HIS A 515 4.90 -7.53 41.27
C HIS A 515 6.11 -8.47 41.22
N GLN A 516 6.08 -9.47 40.33
CA GLN A 516 7.23 -10.35 40.12
C GLN A 516 8.43 -9.58 39.55
N TRP A 517 8.19 -8.68 38.59
CA TRP A 517 9.25 -7.89 37.97
C TRP A 517 9.96 -6.96 38.96
N LYS A 518 9.22 -6.28 39.85
CA LYS A 518 9.80 -5.48 40.94
C LYS A 518 10.71 -6.30 41.86
N ASN A 519 10.28 -7.52 42.22
CA ASN A 519 11.07 -8.41 43.05
C ASN A 519 12.32 -8.93 42.33
N TRP A 520 12.18 -9.27 41.06
CA TRP A 520 13.29 -9.72 40.21
C TRP A 520 14.33 -8.60 40.03
N ARG A 521 13.90 -7.38 39.71
CA ARG A 521 14.77 -6.20 39.58
C ARG A 521 15.52 -5.89 40.87
N TYR A 522 14.86 -5.99 42.04
CA TYR A 522 15.55 -5.81 43.31
C TYR A 522 16.59 -6.90 43.56
N ARG A 523 16.29 -8.18 43.27
CA ARG A 523 17.25 -9.27 43.46
C ARG A 523 18.48 -9.07 42.58
N PHE A 524 18.28 -8.63 41.34
CA PHE A 524 19.35 -8.34 40.40
C PHE A 524 20.19 -7.14 40.85
N TRP A 525 19.56 -6.03 41.25
CA TRP A 525 20.25 -4.86 41.79
C TRP A 525 21.00 -5.15 43.10
N LEU A 526 20.45 -6.00 43.97
CA LEU A 526 21.13 -6.37 45.20
C LEU A 526 22.37 -7.23 44.93
N ALA A 527 22.34 -8.09 43.90
CA ALA A 527 23.47 -8.93 43.54
C ALA A 527 24.68 -8.13 43.02
N THR A 528 24.48 -6.94 42.45
CA THR A 528 25.57 -6.08 41.96
C THR A 528 26.26 -5.27 43.07
N LEU A 529 25.70 -5.22 44.28
CA LEU A 529 26.27 -4.46 45.40
C LEU A 529 27.36 -5.25 46.15
N PRO A 530 28.35 -4.58 46.75
CA PRO A 530 29.34 -5.23 47.63
C PRO A 530 28.67 -5.96 48.82
N PRO A 531 29.26 -7.05 49.35
CA PRO A 531 28.57 -7.92 50.31
C PRO A 531 28.12 -7.24 51.61
N MET A 532 28.80 -6.18 52.06
CA MET A 532 28.39 -5.41 53.25
C MET A 532 27.21 -4.48 52.96
N GLU A 533 27.21 -3.83 51.79
CA GLU A 533 26.11 -2.99 51.34
C GLU A 533 24.83 -3.79 51.08
N GLN A 534 24.97 -5.04 50.60
CA GLN A 534 23.86 -5.98 50.50
C GLN A 534 23.15 -6.20 51.83
N ILE A 535 23.91 -6.43 52.91
CA ILE A 535 23.36 -6.69 54.25
C ILE A 535 22.62 -5.45 54.77
N TYR A 536 23.20 -4.27 54.58
CA TYR A 536 22.58 -3.01 55.00
C TYR A 536 21.27 -2.71 54.22
N GLN A 537 21.27 -2.89 52.90
CA GLN A 537 20.06 -2.71 52.07
C GLN A 537 18.98 -3.75 52.39
N GLN A 538 19.36 -4.99 52.69
CA GLN A 538 18.43 -6.01 53.18
C GLN A 538 17.81 -5.63 54.52
N MET A 539 18.60 -5.10 55.46
CA MET A 539 18.12 -4.61 56.74
C MET A 539 17.09 -3.48 56.56
N ILE A 540 17.40 -2.47 55.75
CA ILE A 540 16.45 -1.37 55.43
C ILE A 540 15.17 -1.93 54.82
N ARG A 541 15.26 -2.87 53.87
CA ARG A 541 14.06 -3.47 53.26
C ARG A 541 13.21 -4.22 54.27
N ILE A 542 13.82 -4.98 55.19
CA ILE A 542 13.08 -5.70 56.25
C ILE A 542 12.39 -4.70 57.18
N LEU A 543 13.09 -3.63 57.58
CA LEU A 543 12.53 -2.58 58.43
C LEU A 543 11.42 -1.78 57.74
N ALA A 544 11.57 -1.48 56.45
CA ALA A 544 10.52 -0.87 55.63
C ALA A 544 9.25 -1.74 55.54
N THR A 545 9.38 -3.08 55.47
CA THR A 545 8.20 -3.97 55.54
C THR A 545 7.52 -3.99 56.90
N LYS A 546 8.20 -3.53 57.97
CA LYS A 546 7.65 -3.37 59.32
C LYS A 546 7.12 -1.95 59.60
N GLY A 547 7.08 -1.08 58.58
CA GLY A 547 6.63 0.31 58.70
C GLY A 547 7.73 1.34 58.97
N TYR A 548 8.97 0.92 59.21
CA TYR A 548 10.09 1.80 59.53
C TYR A 548 10.84 2.22 58.25
N LEU A 549 10.30 3.20 57.54
CA LEU A 549 10.90 3.75 56.32
C LEU A 549 12.09 4.65 56.66
N LYS A 550 13.23 4.43 56.01
CA LYS A 550 14.40 5.31 56.14
C LYS A 550 14.18 6.61 55.35
N HIS A 551 14.25 7.75 56.02
CA HIS A 551 14.20 9.04 55.33
C HIS A 551 15.49 9.26 54.50
N PRO A 552 15.41 9.88 53.31
CA PRO A 552 16.59 10.11 52.47
C PRO A 552 17.73 10.88 53.16
N THR A 553 17.39 11.77 54.10
CA THR A 553 18.37 12.61 54.83
C THR A 553 18.93 11.97 56.09
N GLN A 554 18.35 10.86 56.58
CA GLN A 554 18.84 10.21 57.80
C GLN A 554 20.14 9.48 57.55
N THR A 555 21.14 9.67 58.41
CA THR A 555 22.37 8.87 58.35
C THR A 555 22.10 7.42 58.78
N PRO A 556 22.97 6.45 58.41
CA PRO A 556 22.79 5.07 58.84
C PRO A 556 22.71 4.88 60.35
N LEU A 557 23.43 5.69 61.14
CA LEU A 557 23.40 5.63 62.60
C LEU A 557 22.18 6.32 63.19
N GLU A 558 21.78 7.49 62.67
CA GLU A 558 20.53 8.14 63.08
C GLU A 558 19.31 7.25 62.82
N TYR A 559 19.31 6.57 61.67
CA TYR A 559 18.26 5.61 61.33
C TYR A 559 18.26 4.42 62.29
N ALA A 560 19.44 3.87 62.63
CA ALA A 560 19.55 2.78 63.58
C ALA A 560 19.10 3.19 64.99
N SER A 561 19.60 4.31 65.51
CA SER A 561 19.27 4.80 66.85
C SER A 561 17.80 5.15 67.01
N CYS A 562 17.18 5.71 65.97
CA CYS A 562 15.74 6.00 65.96
C CYS A 562 14.89 4.73 66.07
N ILE A 563 15.28 3.65 65.37
CA ILE A 563 14.54 2.39 65.39
C ILE A 563 14.84 1.56 66.64
N SER A 564 16.06 1.68 67.17
CA SER A 564 16.46 1.00 68.41
C SER A 564 15.61 1.38 69.62
N GLN A 565 14.99 2.56 69.61
CA GLN A 565 14.07 3.01 70.68
C GLN A 565 12.74 2.25 70.68
N ASP A 566 12.26 1.83 69.51
CA ASP A 566 10.96 1.19 69.33
C ASP A 566 11.03 -0.35 69.18
N GLN A 567 12.25 -0.92 69.26
CA GLN A 567 12.47 -2.35 69.08
C GLN A 567 12.94 -3.04 70.36
N PRO A 568 12.65 -4.34 70.55
CA PRO A 568 13.21 -5.12 71.64
C PRO A 568 14.74 -5.04 71.66
N LYS A 569 15.36 -5.01 72.84
CA LYS A 569 16.82 -4.85 73.03
C LYS A 569 17.68 -5.72 72.10
N ALA A 570 17.29 -6.98 71.90
CA ALA A 570 17.99 -7.92 71.03
C ALA A 570 17.93 -7.54 69.52
N SER A 571 16.85 -6.90 69.08
CA SER A 571 16.69 -6.40 67.70
C SER A 571 17.43 -5.09 67.49
N ALA A 572 17.36 -4.18 68.47
CA ALA A 572 18.07 -2.90 68.48
C ALA A 572 19.59 -3.10 68.33
N GLU A 573 20.15 -4.06 69.09
CA GLU A 573 21.57 -4.38 69.04
C GLU A 573 22.02 -4.86 67.64
N VAL A 574 21.21 -5.68 66.96
CA VAL A 574 21.52 -6.17 65.61
C VAL A 574 21.47 -5.03 64.57
N ILE A 575 20.51 -4.11 64.71
CA ILE A 575 20.35 -2.96 63.80
C ILE A 575 21.54 -2.00 63.94
N GLU A 576 21.91 -1.66 65.17
CA GLU A 576 23.06 -0.80 65.47
C GLU A 576 24.38 -1.42 65.02
N GLN A 577 24.59 -2.71 65.27
CA GLN A 577 25.80 -3.41 64.82
C GLN A 577 25.95 -3.41 63.30
N ILE A 578 24.86 -3.64 62.56
CA ILE A 578 24.90 -3.61 61.09
C ILE A 578 25.14 -2.19 60.58
N ALA A 579 24.53 -1.17 61.20
CA ALA A 579 24.74 0.23 60.83
C ALA A 579 26.18 0.71 61.13
N HIS A 580 26.73 0.39 62.29
CA HIS A 580 28.12 0.68 62.64
C HIS A 580 29.10 -0.06 61.72
N ALA A 581 28.86 -1.34 61.42
CA ALA A 581 29.68 -2.10 60.50
C ALA A 581 29.64 -1.52 59.08
N TYR A 582 28.48 -1.00 58.65
CA TYR A 582 28.33 -0.39 57.33
C TYR A 582 29.12 0.92 57.24
N ILE A 583 29.05 1.78 58.25
CA ILE A 583 29.82 3.03 58.29
C ILE A 583 31.32 2.77 58.34
N ARG A 584 31.78 1.85 59.21
CA ARG A 584 33.20 1.50 59.32
C ARG A 584 33.76 0.92 58.02
N TRP A 585 32.93 0.17 57.29
CA TRP A 585 33.30 -0.34 55.97
C TRP A 585 33.30 0.75 54.90
N ARG A 586 32.23 1.57 54.83
CA ARG A 586 32.02 2.54 53.75
C ARG A 586 32.94 3.76 53.85
N TYR A 587 33.24 4.21 55.07
CA TYR A 587 34.01 5.44 55.34
C TYR A 587 35.31 5.20 56.12
N GLY A 588 35.45 4.05 56.79
CA GLY A 588 36.62 3.73 57.62
C GLY A 588 37.57 2.67 57.06
N GLY A 589 37.30 2.12 55.86
CA GLY A 589 38.16 1.13 55.20
C GLY A 589 38.28 -0.24 55.90
N HIS A 590 37.53 -0.48 56.97
CA HIS A 590 37.60 -1.73 57.73
C HIS A 590 36.75 -2.84 57.09
N ARG A 591 37.26 -4.08 57.05
CA ARG A 591 36.52 -5.24 56.51
C ARG A 591 35.80 -5.98 57.65
N PRO A 592 34.47 -5.85 57.81
CA PRO A 592 33.73 -6.53 58.87
C PRO A 592 33.55 -8.03 58.58
N ASN A 593 33.22 -8.81 59.61
CA ASN A 593 32.88 -10.22 59.45
C ASN A 593 31.47 -10.40 58.85
N ILE A 594 31.40 -10.45 57.52
CA ILE A 594 30.16 -10.53 56.73
C ILE A 594 29.34 -11.79 57.07
N LYS A 595 29.99 -12.92 57.37
CA LYS A 595 29.31 -14.20 57.70
C LYS A 595 28.53 -14.08 59.02
N GLN A 596 29.10 -13.44 60.03
CA GLN A 596 28.45 -13.22 61.32
C GLN A 596 27.25 -12.26 61.20
N LEU A 597 27.42 -11.13 60.51
CA LEU A 597 26.36 -10.14 60.32
C LEU A 597 25.17 -10.71 59.51
N ARG A 598 25.44 -11.53 58.49
CA ARG A 598 24.39 -12.21 57.71
C ARG A 598 23.61 -13.23 58.54
N ARG A 599 24.27 -13.94 59.48
CA ARG A 599 23.59 -14.87 60.41
C ARG A 599 22.66 -14.12 61.36
N ARG A 600 23.13 -13.00 61.94
CA ARG A 600 22.34 -12.14 62.83
C ARG A 600 21.16 -11.49 62.12
N LEU A 601 21.35 -10.97 60.90
CA LEU A 601 20.25 -10.43 60.08
C LEU A 601 19.19 -11.50 59.75
N LYS A 602 19.61 -12.74 59.48
CA LYS A 602 18.68 -13.86 59.26
C LYS A 602 17.90 -14.22 60.53
N GLN A 603 18.55 -14.23 61.70
CA GLN A 603 17.87 -14.43 62.99
C GLN A 603 16.86 -13.32 63.27
N PHE A 604 17.22 -12.05 63.04
CA PHE A 604 16.30 -10.91 63.12
C PHE A 604 15.11 -11.04 62.15
N SER A 605 15.33 -11.57 60.95
CA SER A 605 14.25 -11.80 59.98
C SER A 605 13.33 -12.98 60.33
N LYS A 606 13.84 -13.98 61.07
CA LYS A 606 13.13 -15.21 61.44
C LYS A 606 12.25 -15.06 62.69
N ASN A 607 12.53 -14.11 63.59
CA ASN A 607 11.67 -13.79 64.75
C ASN A 607 10.30 -13.17 64.36
N ARG A 608 9.83 -13.41 63.13
CA ARG A 608 8.43 -13.22 62.74
C ARG A 608 7.59 -14.38 63.28
N PHE A 609 7.16 -14.33 64.53
CA PHE A 609 5.88 -14.92 64.98
C PHE A 609 5.50 -14.31 66.33
N LYS A 610 4.46 -13.45 66.28
CA LYS A 610 3.54 -12.97 67.33
C LYS A 610 3.25 -11.47 67.14
N VAL A 611 2.35 -11.19 66.19
CA VAL A 611 1.17 -10.38 66.48
C VAL A 611 -0.01 -11.23 66.04
#